data_AF-A0A5C3MHI7-F1
#
_entry.id   AF-A0A5C3MHI7-F1
#
_cell.length_a   1.000
_cell.length_b   1.000
_cell.length_c   1.000
_cell.angle_alpha   90.00
_cell.angle_beta   90.00
_cell.angle_gamma   90.00
#
_symmetry.space_group_name_H-M   'P 1'
#
loop_
_entity.id
_entity.type
_entity.pdbx_description
1 polymer ?
#
loop_
_entity_poly.entity_id
_entity_poly.type
_entity_poly.pdbx_seq_one_letter_code
_entity_poly.pdbx_strand_id
1 'polypeptide(L)'
;MSLGLPLVATNGHVVPLTTRIPPYFLNTDHRQRCLAQLRSKHTGLEKYIYLNGLKERDPNLFYEVLLGNMLEIIPILYTPTVGDACSNYSHIWRRPEGLYVSIEHKGHIRQVLHTWPTGLASRIAVVTDGSRILGLGDLGANGLPISIGKLDLYIAGAGIKPTSAVPICLDLGTNTEKFLEDPLYIGVRRKRPATAEMDEFMKEFMEAMKETFPQLLVQFEDFSTDNAFRYLEMFKTQYRCFNDDIQGTGSVVLSGFLNSARLASSATGTPLSEQRILFFGAGSAGIGVAKQLTSFFTLQGMSEDEARKRIYTVDSKGLITADRKGLQEHKIYFARTDYDGPALTSLIDIIQYVKPTALLGLSTIRNAFTEDVVRLMASLNARPIIFPLSNPVSLCEVDYSDAIKWTNGTVIFASGSPYKAVKFEGKVYEPGQGNNMYIFPGIGLGTILSEARHVTDAMVEQASIALAGSLTDEEESSELVYPRLARIRDISANIALAVIRAAQTDNVDENVLFRNLTDEALLDYIKAKQWQPCSAHSYPHL
;
A
#
# COMPACT_ATOMS: atom_id res chain seq x y z
N MET A 1 15.92 14.89 17.32
CA MET A 1 16.32 16.31 17.47
C MET A 1 16.56 16.87 16.08
N SER A 2 15.61 17.61 15.49
CA SER A 2 15.98 18.69 14.56
C SER A 2 16.06 19.95 15.43
N LEU A 3 17.17 20.05 16.15
CA LEU A 3 17.62 21.34 16.61
C LEU A 3 18.16 21.99 15.34
N GLY A 4 17.50 23.05 14.87
CA GLY A 4 18.22 24.04 14.08
C GLY A 4 19.53 24.30 14.82
N LEU A 5 20.64 24.02 14.14
CA LEU A 5 21.99 24.08 14.68
C LEU A 5 22.12 25.24 15.68
N PRO A 6 22.64 25.01 16.91
CA PRO A 6 23.43 26.06 17.53
C PRO A 6 24.69 26.15 16.66
N LEU A 7 24.66 27.01 15.66
CA LEU A 7 25.87 27.46 14.98
C LEU A 7 26.66 28.22 16.04
N VAL A 8 27.51 27.48 16.75
CA VAL A 8 28.56 28.05 17.59
C VAL A 8 29.45 28.85 16.65
N ALA A 9 29.22 30.16 16.59
CA ALA A 9 30.19 31.07 16.02
C ALA A 9 31.47 30.95 16.86
N THR A 10 32.61 30.94 16.20
CA THR A 10 33.96 30.72 16.72
C THR A 10 34.42 31.69 17.84
N ASN A 11 33.53 32.54 18.37
CA ASN A 11 33.81 33.55 19.39
C ASN A 11 32.79 33.60 20.56
N GLY A 12 32.00 32.56 20.83
CA GLY A 12 31.27 32.44 22.11
C GLY A 12 30.11 33.42 22.35
N HIS A 13 29.69 34.22 21.37
CA HIS A 13 28.47 35.03 21.46
C HIS A 13 27.28 34.32 20.83
N VAL A 14 26.29 33.95 21.65
CA VAL A 14 24.98 33.47 21.18
C VAL A 14 24.22 34.65 20.60
N VAL A 15 24.23 34.78 19.27
CA VAL A 15 23.35 35.73 18.59
C VAL A 15 21.93 35.16 18.69
N PRO A 16 20.97 35.86 19.32
CA PRO A 16 19.60 35.36 19.42
C PRO A 16 19.02 35.16 18.02
N LEU A 17 18.40 34.00 17.78
CA LEU A 17 17.77 33.63 16.50
C LEU A 17 16.83 34.72 15.96
N THR A 18 16.28 35.56 16.84
CA THR A 18 15.40 36.68 16.52
C THR A 18 16.02 37.68 15.53
N THR A 19 17.34 37.90 15.53
CA THR A 19 17.98 38.81 14.57
C THR A 19 18.25 38.17 13.20
N ARG A 20 18.01 36.85 13.06
CA ARG A 20 18.14 36.11 11.78
C ARG A 20 16.81 35.84 11.09
N ILE A 21 15.69 36.20 11.73
CA ILE A 21 14.33 36.07 11.18
C ILE A 21 13.87 37.46 10.74
N PRO A 22 13.26 37.63 9.56
CA PRO A 22 12.75 38.94 9.15
C PRO A 22 11.75 39.49 10.17
N PRO A 23 11.79 40.78 10.51
CA PRO A 23 11.06 41.35 11.65
C PRO A 23 9.53 41.23 11.55
N TYR A 24 8.99 41.01 10.34
CA TYR A 24 7.55 40.83 10.09
C TYR A 24 7.17 39.41 9.66
N PHE A 25 8.07 38.44 9.79
CA PHE A 25 7.83 37.05 9.37
C PHE A 25 6.86 36.29 10.30
N LEU A 26 6.72 36.74 11.56
CA LEU A 26 5.81 36.12 12.54
C LEU A 26 4.34 36.41 12.24
N ASN A 27 4.03 37.52 11.57
CA ASN A 27 2.65 37.94 11.25
C ASN A 27 2.14 37.37 9.92
N THR A 28 2.81 36.34 9.40
CA THR A 28 2.57 35.82 8.06
C THR A 28 2.54 34.30 8.10
N ASP A 29 1.47 33.71 7.57
CA ASP A 29 1.29 32.26 7.57
C ASP A 29 2.37 31.59 6.70
N HIS A 30 3.43 31.06 7.33
CA HIS A 30 4.54 30.43 6.62
C HIS A 30 4.08 29.18 5.85
N ARG A 31 3.10 28.44 6.37
CA ARG A 31 2.46 27.31 5.68
C ARG A 31 1.86 27.75 4.35
N GLN A 32 1.20 28.91 4.30
CA GLN A 32 0.64 29.45 3.05
C GLN A 32 1.73 29.81 2.03
N ARG A 33 2.89 30.32 2.49
CA ARG A 33 4.03 30.55 1.59
C ARG A 33 4.52 29.24 0.98
N CYS A 34 4.64 28.19 1.79
CA CYS A 34 5.08 26.89 1.32
C CYS A 34 4.08 26.29 0.33
N LEU A 35 2.78 26.39 0.61
CA LEU A 35 1.72 25.98 -0.31
C LEU A 35 1.73 26.77 -1.61
N ALA A 36 1.93 28.09 -1.57
CA ALA A 36 2.02 28.91 -2.77
C ALA A 36 3.21 28.49 -3.65
N GLN A 37 4.38 28.22 -3.04
CA GLN A 37 5.58 27.74 -3.75
C GLN A 37 5.41 26.32 -4.31
N LEU A 38 4.70 25.44 -3.60
CA LEU A 38 4.34 24.11 -4.08
C LEU A 38 3.43 24.21 -5.31
N ARG A 39 2.38 25.04 -5.22
CA ARG A 39 1.38 25.24 -6.28
C ARG A 39 1.94 25.99 -7.49
N SER A 40 3.04 26.73 -7.33
CA SER A 40 3.74 27.37 -8.45
C SER A 40 4.58 26.39 -9.28
N LYS A 41 4.74 25.13 -8.87
CA LYS A 41 5.46 24.11 -9.65
C LYS A 41 4.56 23.48 -10.69
N HIS A 42 5.09 23.24 -11.88
CA HIS A 42 4.30 22.84 -13.04
C HIS A 42 4.15 21.33 -13.17
N THR A 43 5.16 20.56 -12.77
CA THR A 43 5.17 19.10 -12.89
C THR A 43 5.08 18.41 -11.51
N GLY A 44 4.58 17.17 -11.49
CA GLY A 44 4.57 16.35 -10.27
C GLY A 44 5.97 16.17 -9.69
N LEU A 45 6.97 15.90 -10.54
CA LEU A 45 8.36 15.72 -10.12
C LEU A 45 8.96 16.96 -9.45
N GLU A 46 8.69 18.17 -9.96
CA GLU A 46 9.12 19.41 -9.32
C GLU A 46 8.46 19.62 -7.95
N LYS A 47 7.18 19.26 -7.82
CA LYS A 47 6.46 19.30 -6.55
C LYS A 47 7.05 18.31 -5.55
N TYR A 48 7.36 17.09 -5.99
CA TYR A 48 8.04 16.08 -5.18
C TYR A 48 9.38 16.59 -4.66
N ILE A 49 10.24 17.12 -5.55
CA ILE A 49 11.55 17.69 -5.18
C ILE A 49 11.38 18.83 -4.17
N TYR A 50 10.38 19.69 -4.36
CA TYR A 50 10.08 20.79 -3.45
C TYR A 50 9.70 20.29 -2.05
N LEU A 51 8.74 19.37 -1.99
CA LEU A 51 8.23 18.78 -0.75
C LEU A 51 9.32 18.06 0.02
N ASN A 52 10.14 17.27 -0.69
CA ASN A 52 11.24 16.56 -0.07
C ASN A 52 12.29 17.54 0.49
N GLY A 53 12.60 18.60 -0.24
CA GLY A 53 13.43 19.68 0.29
C GLY A 53 12.82 20.37 1.51
N LEU A 54 11.49 20.55 1.56
CA LEU A 54 10.81 21.11 2.74
C LEU A 54 10.95 20.17 3.93
N LYS A 55 10.72 18.87 3.73
CA LYS A 55 10.85 17.82 4.75
C LYS A 55 12.23 17.82 5.39
N GLU A 56 13.29 17.95 4.60
CA GLU A 56 14.67 18.00 5.11
C GLU A 56 14.95 19.25 5.96
N ARG A 57 14.49 20.42 5.52
CA ARG A 57 14.74 21.70 6.21
C ARG A 57 13.89 21.87 7.47
N ASP A 58 12.61 21.49 7.38
CA ASP A 58 11.65 21.62 8.47
C ASP A 58 10.61 20.48 8.40
N PRO A 59 10.92 19.32 9.04
CA PRO A 59 10.00 18.19 9.07
C PRO A 59 8.64 18.52 9.70
N ASN A 60 8.59 19.38 10.72
CA ASN A 60 7.32 19.72 11.37
C ASN A 60 6.42 20.51 10.40
N LEU A 61 6.96 21.53 9.75
CA LEU A 61 6.22 22.31 8.75
C LEU A 61 5.80 21.45 7.56
N PHE A 62 6.66 20.53 7.11
CA PHE A 62 6.30 19.56 6.07
C PHE A 62 5.08 18.72 6.46
N TYR A 63 5.08 18.10 7.64
CA TYR A 63 3.95 17.28 8.08
C TYR A 63 2.71 18.12 8.41
N GLU A 64 2.85 19.37 8.86
CA GLU A 64 1.71 20.29 9.00
C GLU A 64 1.06 20.59 7.64
N VAL A 65 1.87 20.92 6.63
CA VAL A 65 1.42 21.15 5.25
C VAL A 65 0.75 19.89 4.67
N LEU A 66 1.37 18.71 4.85
CA LEU A 66 0.84 17.42 4.40
C LEU A 66 -0.51 17.11 5.04
N LEU A 67 -0.63 17.16 6.37
CA LEU A 67 -1.87 16.84 7.07
C LEU A 67 -3.00 17.80 6.74
N GLY A 68 -2.69 19.09 6.56
CA GLY A 68 -3.69 20.08 6.16
C GLY A 68 -4.16 19.96 4.71
N ASN A 69 -3.43 19.23 3.85
CA ASN A 69 -3.68 19.18 2.40
C ASN A 69 -3.50 17.76 1.82
N MET A 70 -3.88 16.73 2.59
CA MET A 70 -3.61 15.32 2.27
C MET A 70 -4.04 14.92 0.86
N LEU A 71 -5.26 15.30 0.44
CA LEU A 71 -5.80 14.94 -0.88
C LEU A 71 -5.00 15.56 -2.05
N GLU A 72 -4.35 16.72 -1.83
CA GLU A 72 -3.48 17.36 -2.84
C GLU A 72 -2.06 16.76 -2.82
N ILE A 73 -1.55 16.41 -1.64
CA ILE A 73 -0.13 16.09 -1.45
C ILE A 73 0.17 14.59 -1.54
N ILE A 74 -0.72 13.71 -1.07
CA ILE A 74 -0.52 12.26 -1.15
C ILE A 74 -0.21 11.81 -2.58
N PRO A 75 -0.94 12.23 -3.64
CA PRO A 75 -0.62 11.81 -5.01
C PRO A 75 0.75 12.28 -5.52
N ILE A 76 1.39 13.24 -4.84
CA ILE A 76 2.73 13.75 -5.15
C ILE A 76 3.80 12.89 -4.45
N LEU A 77 3.58 12.55 -3.17
CA LEU A 77 4.49 11.73 -2.36
C LEU A 77 4.33 10.22 -2.60
N TYR A 78 3.21 9.84 -3.21
CA TYR A 78 2.82 8.47 -3.52
C TYR A 78 2.48 8.34 -5.00
N THR A 79 1.73 7.30 -5.38
CA THR A 79 1.34 7.08 -6.77
C THR A 79 0.40 8.20 -7.26
N PRO A 80 0.59 8.70 -8.49
CA PRO A 80 1.57 8.23 -9.48
C PRO A 80 2.97 8.87 -9.40
N THR A 81 3.12 10.05 -8.80
CA THR A 81 4.36 10.87 -8.91
C THR A 81 5.59 10.23 -8.30
N VAL A 82 5.45 9.40 -7.26
CA VAL A 82 6.59 8.67 -6.68
C VAL A 82 7.27 7.74 -7.71
N GLY A 83 6.52 7.21 -8.68
CA GLY A 83 7.08 6.42 -9.78
C GLY A 83 7.99 7.24 -10.70
N ASP A 84 7.62 8.49 -10.97
CA ASP A 84 8.47 9.45 -11.70
C ASP A 84 9.73 9.78 -10.90
N ALA A 85 9.58 9.96 -9.59
CA ALA A 85 10.70 10.21 -8.68
C ALA A 85 11.68 9.03 -8.66
N CYS A 86 11.20 7.79 -8.57
CA CYS A 86 12.01 6.59 -8.68
C CYS A 86 12.73 6.52 -10.04
N SER A 87 12.00 6.70 -11.13
CA SER A 87 12.58 6.60 -12.49
C SER A 87 13.73 7.59 -12.74
N ASN A 88 13.73 8.71 -12.01
CA ASN A 88 14.72 9.78 -12.12
C ASN A 88 15.59 9.93 -10.86
N TYR A 89 15.56 8.97 -9.93
CA TYR A 89 16.03 9.21 -8.56
C TYR A 89 17.52 9.59 -8.52
N SER A 90 18.36 8.87 -9.26
CA SER A 90 19.77 9.21 -9.51
C SER A 90 20.03 10.68 -9.86
N HIS A 91 19.16 11.26 -10.68
CA HIS A 91 19.33 12.60 -11.25
C HIS A 91 18.78 13.70 -10.35
N ILE A 92 17.83 13.36 -9.48
CA ILE A 92 17.19 14.30 -8.54
C ILE A 92 17.71 14.16 -7.11
N TRP A 93 18.58 13.17 -6.85
CA TRP A 93 19.16 12.91 -5.54
C TRP A 93 19.90 14.16 -5.03
N ARG A 94 19.75 14.46 -3.74
CA ARG A 94 20.36 15.64 -3.11
C ARG A 94 21.02 15.33 -1.77
N ARG A 95 20.34 14.55 -0.93
CA ARG A 95 20.74 14.27 0.45
C ARG A 95 20.30 12.86 0.85
N PRO A 96 20.99 12.23 1.81
CA PRO A 96 20.58 10.95 2.34
C PRO A 96 19.28 11.08 3.15
N GLU A 97 18.32 10.19 2.89
CA GLU A 97 17.04 10.10 3.62
C GLU A 97 16.76 8.72 4.21
N GLY A 98 17.56 7.71 3.83
CA GLY A 98 17.39 6.33 4.24
C GLY A 98 18.70 5.55 4.18
N LEU A 99 18.61 4.26 4.49
CA LEU A 99 19.74 3.34 4.44
C LEU A 99 19.82 2.64 3.09
N TYR A 100 21.04 2.53 2.58
CA TYR A 100 21.39 1.62 1.51
C TYR A 100 22.18 0.46 2.08
N VAL A 101 21.59 -0.72 2.08
CA VAL A 101 22.28 -1.96 2.47
C VAL A 101 22.57 -2.73 1.18
N SER A 102 23.74 -2.49 0.59
CA SER A 102 24.15 -3.18 -0.62
C SER A 102 24.65 -4.61 -0.38
N ILE A 103 24.68 -5.41 -1.44
CA ILE A 103 25.26 -6.76 -1.44
C ILE A 103 26.74 -6.78 -1.00
N GLU A 104 27.46 -5.68 -1.17
CA GLU A 104 28.86 -5.53 -0.74
C GLU A 104 29.00 -5.50 0.78
N HIS A 105 27.93 -5.22 1.51
CA HIS A 105 27.89 -5.26 2.97
C HIS A 105 27.59 -6.64 3.55
N LYS A 106 27.39 -7.68 2.73
CA LYS A 106 27.20 -9.06 3.22
C LYS A 106 28.37 -9.46 4.14
N GLY A 107 28.05 -10.04 5.29
CA GLY A 107 28.96 -10.31 6.42
C GLY A 107 29.12 -9.16 7.41
N HIS A 108 28.62 -7.96 7.09
CA HIS A 108 28.77 -6.74 7.88
C HIS A 108 27.47 -5.91 7.94
N ILE A 109 26.31 -6.47 7.57
CA ILE A 109 25.04 -5.71 7.46
C ILE A 109 24.70 -5.01 8.78
N ARG A 110 24.94 -5.69 9.91
CA ARG A 110 24.70 -5.13 11.25
C ARG A 110 25.43 -3.79 11.47
N GLN A 111 26.65 -3.64 10.96
CA GLN A 111 27.43 -2.40 11.11
C GLN A 111 26.76 -1.24 10.36
N VAL A 112 26.21 -1.50 9.17
CA VAL A 112 25.46 -0.51 8.38
C VAL A 112 24.20 -0.08 9.14
N LEU A 113 23.43 -1.03 9.69
CA LEU A 113 22.20 -0.74 10.42
C LEU A 113 22.44 0.10 11.69
N HIS A 114 23.53 -0.14 12.41
CA HIS A 114 23.91 0.64 13.61
C HIS A 114 24.22 2.11 13.33
N THR A 115 24.43 2.50 12.06
CA THR A 115 24.62 3.92 11.71
C THR A 115 23.33 4.73 11.82
N TRP A 116 22.16 4.08 11.89
CA TRP A 116 20.88 4.79 11.96
C TRP A 116 20.69 5.44 13.35
N PRO A 117 20.46 6.77 13.42
CA PRO A 117 20.63 7.54 14.65
C PRO A 117 19.63 7.21 15.76
N THR A 118 18.48 6.61 15.42
CA THR A 118 17.42 6.34 16.40
C THR A 118 17.50 4.97 17.04
N GLY A 119 18.32 4.05 16.51
CA GLY A 119 18.58 2.73 17.09
C GLY A 119 17.32 2.07 17.68
N LEU A 120 17.35 1.76 18.97
CA LEU A 120 16.26 1.11 19.72
C LEU A 120 14.92 1.89 19.74
N ALA A 121 14.89 3.18 19.38
CA ALA A 121 13.68 3.97 19.29
C ALA A 121 12.94 3.80 17.94
N SER A 122 13.57 3.15 16.96
CA SER A 122 12.92 2.81 15.69
C SER A 122 11.78 1.81 15.90
N ARG A 123 10.70 1.96 15.13
CA ARG A 123 9.46 1.16 15.26
C ARG A 123 8.97 0.59 13.94
N ILE A 124 9.34 1.20 12.82
CA ILE A 124 8.93 0.70 11.51
C ILE A 124 10.02 0.92 10.48
N ALA A 125 10.25 -0.08 9.64
CA ALA A 125 10.99 0.06 8.39
C ALA A 125 10.11 -0.34 7.22
N VAL A 126 10.23 0.42 6.12
CA VAL A 126 9.78 -0.05 4.82
C VAL A 126 11.04 -0.37 4.03
N VAL A 127 11.10 -1.59 3.52
CA VAL A 127 12.27 -2.19 2.90
C VAL A 127 11.90 -2.59 1.48
N THR A 128 12.69 -2.16 0.51
CA THR A 128 12.57 -2.58 -0.89
C THR A 128 13.94 -3.01 -1.42
N ASP A 129 13.98 -3.92 -2.39
CA ASP A 129 15.18 -4.19 -3.19
C ASP A 129 15.15 -3.51 -4.57
N GLY A 130 14.07 -2.78 -4.86
CA GLY A 130 13.84 -2.07 -6.11
C GLY A 130 13.68 -2.95 -7.34
N SER A 131 13.48 -4.26 -7.19
CA SER A 131 13.39 -5.20 -8.32
C SER A 131 12.04 -5.17 -9.03
N ARG A 132 11.00 -4.61 -8.40
CA ARG A 132 9.66 -4.46 -8.99
C ARG A 132 8.99 -3.20 -8.46
N ILE A 133 9.54 -2.02 -8.79
CA ILE A 133 8.94 -0.75 -8.39
C ILE A 133 7.63 -0.55 -9.14
N LEU A 134 6.49 -0.65 -8.43
CA LEU A 134 5.15 -0.51 -9.02
C LEU A 134 5.00 -1.39 -10.30
N GLY A 135 4.53 -0.79 -11.40
CA GLY A 135 4.51 -1.37 -12.74
C GLY A 135 5.72 -0.98 -13.61
N LEU A 136 6.77 -0.39 -13.04
CA LEU A 136 7.92 0.18 -13.76
C LEU A 136 9.10 -0.80 -13.89
N GLY A 137 9.09 -1.90 -13.13
CA GLY A 137 10.10 -2.96 -13.20
C GLY A 137 11.29 -2.73 -12.26
N ASP A 138 12.45 -3.23 -12.67
CA ASP A 138 13.68 -3.18 -11.86
C ASP A 138 14.34 -1.80 -11.96
N LEU A 139 14.25 -1.01 -10.89
CA LEU A 139 14.90 0.29 -10.77
C LEU A 139 16.11 0.28 -9.82
N GLY A 140 16.44 -0.88 -9.22
CA GLY A 140 17.57 -1.02 -8.31
C GLY A 140 17.53 -0.02 -7.14
N ALA A 141 18.67 0.61 -6.85
CA ALA A 141 18.81 1.59 -5.77
C ALA A 141 17.92 2.83 -5.91
N ASN A 142 17.38 3.08 -7.11
CA ASN A 142 16.41 4.15 -7.33
C ASN A 142 15.02 3.83 -6.73
N GLY A 143 14.85 2.65 -6.13
CA GLY A 143 13.64 2.23 -5.44
C GLY A 143 13.40 2.89 -4.07
N LEU A 144 14.43 3.45 -3.42
CA LEU A 144 14.30 4.04 -2.07
C LEU A 144 13.12 5.02 -1.87
N PRO A 145 12.73 5.87 -2.85
CA PRO A 145 11.57 6.77 -2.71
C PRO A 145 10.26 6.06 -2.37
N ILE A 146 10.09 4.80 -2.74
CA ILE A 146 8.91 4.02 -2.33
C ILE A 146 8.91 3.81 -0.82
N SER A 147 10.03 3.36 -0.25
CA SER A 147 10.17 3.21 1.20
C SER A 147 9.94 4.52 1.93
N ILE A 148 10.47 5.62 1.40
CA ILE A 148 10.28 6.97 1.96
C ILE A 148 8.80 7.39 1.91
N GLY A 149 8.16 7.27 0.74
CA GLY A 149 6.77 7.66 0.53
C GLY A 149 5.81 6.85 1.41
N LYS A 150 5.97 5.53 1.52
CA LYS A 150 5.15 4.69 2.40
C LYS A 150 5.29 5.10 3.87
N LEU A 151 6.49 5.43 4.33
CA LEU A 151 6.70 5.93 5.69
C LEU A 151 6.08 7.31 5.92
N ASP A 152 6.14 8.21 4.93
CA ASP A 152 5.41 9.48 4.98
C ASP A 152 3.89 9.24 5.11
N LEU A 153 3.35 8.20 4.48
CA LEU A 153 1.96 7.79 4.63
C LEU A 153 1.65 7.09 5.96
N TYR A 154 2.59 6.37 6.57
CA TYR A 154 2.44 5.89 7.96
C TYR A 154 2.30 7.05 8.95
N ILE A 155 3.10 8.09 8.76
CA ILE A 155 3.09 9.28 9.61
C ILE A 155 1.79 10.06 9.39
N ALA A 156 1.41 10.27 8.13
CA ALA A 156 0.18 10.99 7.80
C ALA A 156 -1.08 10.20 8.20
N GLY A 157 -1.14 8.92 7.83
CA GLY A 157 -2.31 8.05 7.97
C GLY A 157 -2.49 7.45 9.36
N ALA A 158 -1.41 7.06 10.04
CA ALA A 158 -1.48 6.41 11.35
C ALA A 158 -0.84 7.22 12.48
N GLY A 159 -0.21 8.36 12.20
CA GLY A 159 0.46 9.15 13.24
C GLY A 159 1.67 8.42 13.82
N ILE A 160 2.37 7.59 13.04
CA ILE A 160 3.68 7.10 13.44
C ILE A 160 4.64 8.28 13.61
N LYS A 161 5.52 8.23 14.61
CA LYS A 161 6.49 9.30 14.84
C LYS A 161 7.52 9.31 13.71
N PRO A 162 7.79 10.45 13.05
CA PRO A 162 8.77 10.53 11.97
C PRO A 162 10.15 9.98 12.35
N THR A 163 10.60 10.27 13.57
CA THR A 163 11.91 9.81 14.08
C THR A 163 11.98 8.31 14.38
N SER A 164 10.88 7.56 14.22
CA SER A 164 10.86 6.10 14.46
C SER A 164 10.78 5.29 13.16
N ALA A 165 10.72 5.98 12.01
CA ALA A 165 10.63 5.42 10.69
C ALA A 165 12.01 5.24 10.06
N VAL A 166 12.24 4.09 9.40
CA VAL A 166 13.52 3.72 8.79
C VAL A 166 13.31 3.29 7.33
N PRO A 167 13.50 4.19 6.35
CA PRO A 167 13.44 3.79 4.94
C PRO A 167 14.73 3.05 4.56
N ILE A 168 14.58 1.85 3.97
CA ILE A 168 15.71 1.01 3.58
C ILE A 168 15.57 0.58 2.12
N CYS A 169 16.68 0.65 1.39
CA CYS A 169 16.87 0.03 0.09
C CYS A 169 17.96 -1.05 0.18
N LEU A 170 17.61 -2.28 -0.20
CA LEU A 170 18.54 -3.40 -0.32
C LEU A 170 19.12 -3.41 -1.73
N ASP A 171 20.32 -2.86 -1.88
CA ASP A 171 20.94 -2.71 -3.20
C ASP A 171 21.71 -3.97 -3.60
N LEU A 172 20.97 -4.91 -4.19
CA LEU A 172 21.53 -6.17 -4.69
C LEU A 172 22.03 -6.03 -6.15
N GLY A 173 22.18 -4.81 -6.67
CA GLY A 173 22.37 -4.54 -8.09
C GLY A 173 21.04 -4.45 -8.85
N THR A 174 21.12 -4.33 -10.17
CA THR A 174 19.95 -4.19 -11.06
C THR A 174 20.19 -4.93 -12.38
N ASN A 175 19.12 -5.50 -12.95
CA ASN A 175 19.16 -6.14 -14.26
C ASN A 175 18.83 -5.17 -15.41
N THR A 176 18.56 -3.89 -15.10
CA THR A 176 18.20 -2.88 -16.09
C THR A 176 19.44 -2.20 -16.67
N GLU A 177 19.75 -2.50 -17.92
CA GLU A 177 20.98 -2.04 -18.60
C GLU A 177 21.11 -0.50 -18.59
N LYS A 178 20.00 0.22 -18.80
CA LYS A 178 19.98 1.69 -18.73
C LYS A 178 20.61 2.23 -17.45
N PHE A 179 20.38 1.61 -16.30
CA PHE A 179 20.94 2.07 -15.02
C PHE A 179 22.38 1.61 -14.80
N LEU A 180 22.76 0.45 -15.35
CA LEU A 180 24.16 0.01 -15.35
C LEU A 180 25.05 0.98 -16.13
N GLU A 181 24.54 1.49 -17.25
CA GLU A 181 25.23 2.43 -18.14
C GLU A 181 25.14 3.90 -17.69
N ASP A 182 24.08 4.29 -16.96
CA ASP A 182 23.86 5.69 -16.54
C ASP A 182 24.97 6.15 -15.57
N PRO A 183 25.82 7.14 -15.90
CA PRO A 183 26.92 7.59 -15.04
C PRO A 183 26.45 8.21 -13.71
N LEU A 184 25.18 8.58 -13.60
CA LEU A 184 24.60 9.13 -12.37
C LEU A 184 23.93 8.06 -11.50
N TYR A 185 23.81 6.82 -11.96
CA TYR A 185 23.23 5.74 -11.15
C TYR A 185 23.94 5.59 -9.80
N ILE A 186 23.14 5.68 -8.74
CA ILE A 186 23.60 5.73 -7.34
C ILE A 186 23.81 4.34 -6.72
N GLY A 187 23.34 3.29 -7.37
CA GLY A 187 23.45 1.92 -6.87
C GLY A 187 24.67 1.16 -7.37
N VAL A 188 24.83 -0.06 -6.88
CA VAL A 188 25.89 -0.99 -7.30
C VAL A 188 25.68 -1.35 -8.78
N ARG A 189 26.70 -1.08 -9.59
CA ARG A 189 26.70 -1.37 -11.04
C ARG A 189 27.01 -2.83 -11.33
N ARG A 190 26.10 -3.71 -10.93
CA ARG A 190 26.14 -5.13 -11.25
C ARG A 190 24.74 -5.68 -11.48
N LYS A 191 24.66 -6.80 -12.20
CA LYS A 191 23.43 -7.59 -12.27
C LYS A 191 23.13 -8.23 -10.92
N ARG A 192 21.83 -8.44 -10.66
CA ARG A 192 21.37 -9.06 -9.42
C ARG A 192 21.98 -10.46 -9.27
N PRO A 193 22.44 -10.84 -8.07
CA PRO A 193 23.05 -12.14 -7.86
C PRO A 193 22.05 -13.28 -7.99
N ALA A 194 22.55 -14.51 -7.97
CA ALA A 194 21.72 -15.71 -7.97
C ALA A 194 20.86 -15.80 -6.69
N THR A 195 19.73 -16.49 -6.78
CA THR A 195 18.77 -16.63 -5.67
C THR A 195 19.42 -17.09 -4.37
N ALA A 196 20.30 -18.09 -4.40
CA ALA A 196 20.96 -18.59 -3.18
C ALA A 196 21.77 -17.50 -2.45
N GLU A 197 22.47 -16.63 -3.19
CA GLU A 197 23.24 -15.53 -2.61
C GLU A 197 22.33 -14.44 -2.03
N MET A 198 21.22 -14.12 -2.72
CA MET A 198 20.19 -13.21 -2.21
C MET A 198 19.53 -13.75 -0.93
N ASP A 199 19.39 -15.08 -0.80
CA ASP A 199 18.75 -15.73 0.34
C ASP A 199 19.63 -15.68 1.57
N GLU A 200 20.93 -15.93 1.39
CA GLU A 200 21.93 -15.75 2.45
C GLU A 200 21.98 -14.29 2.91
N PHE A 201 21.97 -13.34 1.98
CA PHE A 201 21.92 -11.91 2.30
C PHE A 201 20.67 -11.56 3.10
N MET A 202 19.48 -12.00 2.67
CA MET A 202 18.23 -11.68 3.36
C MET A 202 18.14 -12.30 4.76
N LYS A 203 18.68 -13.50 4.96
CA LYS A 203 18.77 -14.11 6.30
C LYS A 203 19.65 -13.28 7.22
N GLU A 204 20.83 -12.87 6.75
CA GLU A 204 21.71 -11.97 7.51
C GLU A 204 21.03 -10.64 7.81
N PHE A 205 20.36 -10.05 6.82
CA PHE A 205 19.63 -8.79 6.98
C PHE A 205 18.54 -8.89 8.04
N MET A 206 17.69 -9.91 8.00
CA MET A 206 16.60 -10.07 8.97
C MET A 206 17.11 -10.34 10.38
N GLU A 207 18.18 -11.13 10.54
CA GLU A 207 18.82 -11.33 11.84
C GLU A 207 19.42 -10.01 12.36
N ALA A 208 20.16 -9.28 11.53
CA ALA A 208 20.74 -8.00 11.90
C ALA A 208 19.68 -6.94 12.25
N MET A 209 18.55 -6.93 11.54
CA MET A 209 17.40 -6.07 11.84
C MET A 209 16.80 -6.39 13.21
N LYS A 210 16.60 -7.68 13.52
CA LYS A 210 16.09 -8.14 14.83
C LYS A 210 17.03 -7.76 15.97
N GLU A 211 18.35 -7.90 15.79
CA GLU A 211 19.33 -7.51 16.80
C GLU A 211 19.44 -5.99 17.01
N THR A 212 19.38 -5.23 15.92
CA THR A 212 19.61 -3.77 15.94
C THR A 212 18.34 -3.00 16.33
N PHE A 213 17.18 -3.49 15.88
CA PHE A 213 15.87 -2.87 16.04
C PHE A 213 14.84 -3.89 16.57
N PRO A 214 14.98 -4.38 17.81
CA PRO A 214 14.19 -5.51 18.30
C PRO A 214 12.67 -5.27 18.24
N GLN A 215 12.21 -4.02 18.42
CA GLN A 215 10.80 -3.62 18.46
C GLN A 215 10.27 -3.10 17.12
N LEU A 216 11.04 -3.23 16.05
CA LEU A 216 10.68 -2.67 14.74
C LEU A 216 9.89 -3.68 13.91
N LEU A 217 8.83 -3.19 13.26
CA LEU A 217 8.11 -3.89 12.21
C LEU A 217 8.77 -3.64 10.85
N VAL A 218 9.02 -4.71 10.10
CA VAL A 218 9.54 -4.67 8.72
C VAL A 218 8.39 -4.86 7.74
N GLN A 219 8.11 -3.84 6.94
CA GLN A 219 7.26 -3.96 5.75
C GLN A 219 8.14 -4.21 4.53
N PHE A 220 7.95 -5.35 3.87
CA PHE A 220 8.52 -5.60 2.55
C PHE A 220 7.66 -4.93 1.47
N GLU A 221 8.32 -4.29 0.52
CA GLU A 221 7.69 -3.50 -0.53
C GLU A 221 8.43 -3.63 -1.87
N ASP A 222 7.70 -3.78 -2.97
CA ASP A 222 8.20 -3.71 -4.35
C ASP A 222 9.37 -4.68 -4.64
N PHE A 223 9.31 -5.86 -4.04
CA PHE A 223 10.16 -7.00 -4.41
C PHE A 223 9.60 -7.70 -5.66
N SER A 224 10.48 -8.31 -6.45
CA SER A 224 10.09 -9.21 -7.53
C SER A 224 9.17 -10.29 -6.96
N THR A 225 8.15 -10.67 -7.71
CA THR A 225 7.03 -11.39 -7.09
C THR A 225 7.46 -12.71 -6.46
N ASP A 226 8.37 -13.43 -7.10
CA ASP A 226 8.88 -14.70 -6.59
C ASP A 226 9.62 -14.49 -5.26
N ASN A 227 10.44 -13.43 -5.17
CA ASN A 227 11.11 -13.06 -3.93
C ASN A 227 10.14 -12.57 -2.86
N ALA A 228 9.12 -11.78 -3.22
CA ALA A 228 8.12 -11.28 -2.28
C ALA A 228 7.41 -12.43 -1.54
N PHE A 229 6.89 -13.41 -2.27
CA PHE A 229 6.24 -14.59 -1.67
C PHE A 229 7.24 -15.42 -0.85
N ARG A 230 8.40 -15.68 -1.42
CA ARG A 230 9.41 -16.52 -0.79
C ARG A 230 9.94 -15.93 0.52
N TYR A 231 10.27 -14.63 0.55
CA TYR A 231 10.72 -13.96 1.76
C TYR A 231 9.62 -13.84 2.79
N LEU A 232 8.38 -13.58 2.38
CA LEU A 232 7.25 -13.59 3.30
C LEU A 232 7.13 -14.96 3.98
N GLU A 233 7.12 -16.06 3.22
CA GLU A 233 7.05 -17.41 3.79
C GLU A 233 8.25 -17.77 4.68
N MET A 234 9.45 -17.33 4.30
CA MET A 234 10.66 -17.57 5.10
C MET A 234 10.63 -16.86 6.47
N PHE A 235 10.01 -15.68 6.57
CA PHE A 235 10.20 -14.79 7.72
C PHE A 235 8.94 -14.51 8.56
N LYS A 236 7.73 -14.63 7.99
CA LYS A 236 6.47 -14.18 8.65
C LYS A 236 6.17 -14.79 10.02
N THR A 237 6.68 -15.98 10.31
CA THR A 237 6.46 -16.67 11.60
C THR A 237 7.56 -16.42 12.64
N GLN A 238 8.70 -15.88 12.21
CA GLN A 238 9.90 -15.72 13.05
C GLN A 238 10.24 -14.26 13.35
N TYR A 239 9.77 -13.35 12.49
CA TYR A 239 10.08 -11.92 12.54
C TYR A 239 8.81 -11.08 12.50
N ARG A 240 8.92 -9.86 13.03
CA ARG A 240 7.91 -8.80 12.88
C ARG A 240 7.94 -8.29 11.46
N CYS A 241 7.33 -9.02 10.53
CA CYS A 241 7.28 -8.59 9.14
C CYS A 241 5.97 -8.94 8.44
N PHE A 242 5.67 -8.18 7.40
CA PHE A 242 4.60 -8.45 6.45
C PHE A 242 5.00 -7.88 5.08
N ASN A 243 4.29 -8.25 4.02
CA ASN A 243 4.50 -7.72 2.68
C ASN A 243 3.26 -6.95 2.20
N ASP A 244 3.40 -5.68 1.87
CA ASP A 244 2.24 -4.84 1.50
C ASP A 244 1.66 -5.22 0.13
N ASP A 245 2.49 -5.61 -0.83
CA ASP A 245 2.04 -6.00 -2.17
C ASP A 245 1.17 -7.26 -2.16
N ILE A 246 1.44 -8.18 -1.23
CA ILE A 246 0.71 -9.43 -1.04
C ILE A 246 -0.44 -9.22 -0.05
N GLN A 247 -0.11 -8.90 1.19
CA GLN A 247 -1.06 -8.88 2.30
C GLN A 247 -1.86 -7.56 2.35
N GLY A 248 -1.21 -6.42 2.10
CA GLY A 248 -1.86 -5.12 2.05
C GLY A 248 -2.84 -4.98 0.89
N THR A 249 -2.39 -5.31 -0.33
CA THR A 249 -3.22 -5.33 -1.54
C THR A 249 -4.37 -6.32 -1.42
N GLY A 250 -4.07 -7.54 -0.94
CA GLY A 250 -5.11 -8.53 -0.67
C GLY A 250 -6.17 -7.99 0.28
N SER A 251 -5.75 -7.39 1.39
CA SER A 251 -6.66 -6.87 2.43
C SER A 251 -7.56 -5.75 1.91
N VAL A 252 -7.01 -4.79 1.16
CA VAL A 252 -7.84 -3.70 0.64
C VAL A 252 -8.85 -4.24 -0.38
N VAL A 253 -8.46 -5.17 -1.26
CA VAL A 253 -9.39 -5.77 -2.23
C VAL A 253 -10.47 -6.60 -1.52
N LEU A 254 -10.11 -7.38 -0.51
CA LEU A 254 -11.08 -8.14 0.30
C LEU A 254 -12.08 -7.20 0.99
N SER A 255 -11.62 -6.08 1.56
CA SER A 255 -12.47 -5.08 2.17
C SER A 255 -13.49 -4.50 1.18
N GLY A 256 -13.01 -4.03 0.02
CA GLY A 256 -13.91 -3.49 -1.00
C GLY A 256 -14.87 -4.55 -1.52
N PHE A 257 -14.40 -5.80 -1.67
CA PHE A 257 -15.23 -6.90 -2.12
C PHE A 257 -16.32 -7.27 -1.10
N LEU A 258 -16.03 -7.25 0.21
CA LEU A 258 -17.04 -7.48 1.25
C LEU A 258 -18.21 -6.51 1.12
N ASN A 259 -17.92 -5.21 0.96
CA ASN A 259 -18.96 -4.19 0.81
C ASN A 259 -19.68 -4.31 -0.54
N SER A 260 -18.95 -4.54 -1.63
CA SER A 260 -19.55 -4.79 -2.94
C SER A 260 -20.48 -6.00 -2.96
N ALA A 261 -20.06 -7.11 -2.35
CA ALA A 261 -20.86 -8.32 -2.28
C ALA A 261 -22.12 -8.10 -1.44
N ARG A 262 -22.05 -7.36 -0.31
CA ARG A 262 -23.22 -6.98 0.48
C ARG A 262 -24.21 -6.14 -0.34
N LEU A 263 -23.74 -5.14 -1.08
CA LEU A 263 -24.58 -4.32 -1.96
C LEU A 263 -25.23 -5.16 -3.07
N ALA A 264 -24.44 -5.99 -3.75
CA ALA A 264 -24.93 -6.84 -4.83
C ALA A 264 -25.96 -7.86 -4.34
N SER A 265 -25.66 -8.57 -3.24
CA SER A 265 -26.54 -9.55 -2.62
C SER A 265 -27.84 -8.93 -2.10
N SER A 266 -27.78 -7.75 -1.48
CA SER A 266 -28.96 -7.07 -0.95
C SER A 266 -29.92 -6.62 -2.06
N ALA A 267 -29.40 -6.26 -3.24
CA ALA A 267 -30.23 -5.87 -4.38
C ALA A 267 -31.08 -7.01 -4.95
N THR A 268 -30.69 -8.27 -4.74
CA THR A 268 -31.37 -9.45 -5.27
C THR A 268 -31.87 -10.43 -4.20
N GLY A 269 -31.57 -10.18 -2.92
CA GLY A 269 -31.90 -11.09 -1.82
C GLY A 269 -31.12 -12.41 -1.85
N THR A 270 -29.92 -12.43 -2.45
CA THR A 270 -29.11 -13.65 -2.59
C THR A 270 -28.05 -13.76 -1.49
N PRO A 271 -27.76 -14.96 -0.97
CA PRO A 271 -26.69 -15.15 0.02
C PRO A 271 -25.30 -14.74 -0.50
N LEU A 272 -24.43 -14.23 0.39
CA LEU A 272 -23.03 -13.93 0.07
C LEU A 272 -22.26 -15.16 -0.44
N SER A 273 -22.66 -16.36 0.01
CA SER A 273 -22.08 -17.63 -0.41
C SER A 273 -22.34 -17.99 -1.88
N GLU A 274 -23.25 -17.29 -2.56
CA GLU A 274 -23.54 -17.51 -3.98
C GLU A 274 -22.62 -16.74 -4.94
N GLN A 275 -21.79 -15.83 -4.41
CA GLN A 275 -20.86 -15.05 -5.21
C GLN A 275 -19.91 -15.97 -6.01
N ARG A 276 -19.59 -15.55 -7.23
CA ARG A 276 -18.65 -16.23 -8.15
C ARG A 276 -17.71 -15.18 -8.73
N ILE A 277 -16.42 -15.34 -8.50
CA ILE A 277 -15.41 -14.33 -8.84
C ILE A 277 -14.61 -14.80 -10.05
N LEU A 278 -14.60 -14.00 -11.10
CA LEU A 278 -13.77 -14.22 -12.29
C LEU A 278 -12.62 -13.23 -12.32
N PHE A 279 -11.40 -13.74 -12.26
CA PHE A 279 -10.17 -12.96 -12.43
C PHE A 279 -9.70 -13.01 -13.87
N PHE A 280 -9.58 -11.83 -14.49
CA PHE A 280 -8.93 -11.62 -15.77
C PHE A 280 -7.48 -11.17 -15.55
N GLY A 281 -6.54 -12.11 -15.66
CA GLY A 281 -5.15 -11.94 -15.29
C GLY A 281 -4.75 -12.89 -14.16
N ALA A 282 -4.07 -13.97 -14.52
CA ALA A 282 -3.59 -14.99 -13.59
C ALA A 282 -2.06 -14.95 -13.40
N GLY A 283 -1.48 -13.75 -13.49
CA GLY A 283 -0.10 -13.53 -13.02
C GLY A 283 -0.04 -13.59 -11.49
N SER A 284 1.16 -13.52 -10.95
CA SER A 284 1.38 -13.69 -9.50
C SER A 284 0.59 -12.70 -8.63
N ALA A 285 0.40 -11.45 -9.08
CA ALA A 285 -0.46 -10.48 -8.38
C ALA A 285 -1.94 -10.89 -8.40
N GLY A 286 -2.48 -11.27 -9.57
CA GLY A 286 -3.85 -11.74 -9.71
C GLY A 286 -4.14 -12.98 -8.88
N ILE A 287 -3.22 -13.94 -8.87
CA ILE A 287 -3.30 -15.14 -8.01
C ILE A 287 -3.20 -14.78 -6.53
N GLY A 288 -2.31 -13.86 -6.15
CA GLY A 288 -2.17 -13.40 -4.76
C GLY A 288 -3.48 -12.81 -4.23
N VAL A 289 -4.09 -11.90 -4.99
CA VAL A 289 -5.40 -11.32 -4.65
C VAL A 289 -6.50 -12.38 -4.64
N ALA A 290 -6.51 -13.30 -5.62
CA ALA A 290 -7.46 -14.40 -5.66
C ALA A 290 -7.36 -15.31 -4.43
N LYS A 291 -6.14 -15.62 -3.97
CA LYS A 291 -5.91 -16.35 -2.73
C LYS A 291 -6.46 -15.58 -1.53
N GLN A 292 -6.25 -14.27 -1.45
CA GLN A 292 -6.84 -13.50 -0.36
C GLN A 292 -8.38 -13.49 -0.39
N LEU A 293 -8.99 -13.48 -1.58
CA LEU A 293 -10.45 -13.53 -1.70
C LEU A 293 -11.05 -14.89 -1.36
N THR A 294 -10.26 -15.95 -1.13
CA THR A 294 -10.82 -17.17 -0.51
C THR A 294 -11.31 -16.89 0.90
N SER A 295 -10.66 -15.97 1.64
CA SER A 295 -11.09 -15.52 2.97
C SER A 295 -12.53 -15.03 2.99
N PHE A 296 -13.00 -14.38 1.92
CA PHE A 296 -14.41 -13.97 1.82
C PHE A 296 -15.32 -15.16 2.10
N PHE A 297 -15.12 -16.26 1.38
CA PHE A 297 -15.96 -17.46 1.46
C PHE A 297 -15.74 -18.25 2.76
N THR A 298 -14.50 -18.33 3.26
CA THR A 298 -14.23 -19.06 4.51
C THR A 298 -14.81 -18.34 5.72
N LEU A 299 -14.85 -17.01 5.73
CA LEU A 299 -15.58 -16.21 6.72
C LEU A 299 -17.09 -16.50 6.74
N GLN A 300 -17.63 -17.10 5.67
CA GLN A 300 -19.02 -17.54 5.57
C GLN A 300 -19.19 -19.02 5.93
N GLY A 301 -18.13 -19.67 6.42
CA GLY A 301 -18.14 -21.06 6.86
C GLY A 301 -17.76 -22.09 5.79
N MET A 302 -17.32 -21.66 4.60
CA MET A 302 -16.82 -22.61 3.58
C MET A 302 -15.44 -23.15 3.96
N SER A 303 -15.16 -24.39 3.55
CA SER A 303 -13.79 -24.89 3.51
C SER A 303 -12.96 -24.17 2.45
N GLU A 304 -11.63 -24.22 2.57
CA GLU A 304 -10.72 -23.65 1.57
C GLU A 304 -10.96 -24.22 0.16
N ASP A 305 -11.24 -25.53 0.07
CA ASP A 305 -11.54 -26.19 -1.21
C ASP A 305 -12.84 -25.71 -1.85
N GLU A 306 -13.87 -25.45 -1.05
CA GLU A 306 -15.14 -24.87 -1.52
C GLU A 306 -14.96 -23.41 -1.93
N ALA A 307 -14.26 -22.62 -1.12
CA ALA A 307 -13.92 -21.23 -1.41
C ALA A 307 -13.15 -21.11 -2.73
N ARG A 308 -12.14 -21.96 -2.92
CA ARG A 308 -11.37 -22.05 -4.16
C ARG A 308 -12.26 -22.31 -5.37
N LYS A 309 -13.25 -23.20 -5.27
CA LYS A 309 -14.18 -23.52 -6.36
C LYS A 309 -15.08 -22.35 -6.76
N ARG A 310 -15.22 -21.31 -5.93
CA ARG A 310 -15.97 -20.09 -6.26
C ARG A 310 -15.17 -19.07 -7.07
N ILE A 311 -13.86 -19.30 -7.22
CA ILE A 311 -12.95 -18.40 -7.93
C ILE A 311 -12.49 -19.05 -9.24
N TYR A 312 -12.51 -18.26 -10.31
CA TYR A 312 -12.10 -18.65 -11.65
C TYR A 312 -11.02 -17.69 -12.12
N THR A 313 -9.97 -18.22 -12.76
CA THR A 313 -8.83 -17.40 -13.21
C THR A 313 -8.58 -17.61 -14.70
N VAL A 314 -8.34 -16.50 -15.41
CA VAL A 314 -8.12 -16.45 -16.85
C VAL A 314 -6.73 -15.86 -17.12
N ASP A 315 -5.99 -16.46 -18.06
CA ASP A 315 -4.74 -15.90 -18.59
C ASP A 315 -4.83 -15.66 -20.10
N SER A 316 -3.71 -15.32 -20.74
CA SER A 316 -3.64 -15.06 -22.17
C SER A 316 -4.07 -16.23 -23.07
N LYS A 317 -4.22 -17.45 -22.52
CA LYS A 317 -4.70 -18.63 -23.24
C LYS A 317 -6.14 -19.01 -22.87
N GLY A 318 -6.84 -18.20 -22.08
CA GLY A 318 -8.21 -18.45 -21.65
C GLY A 318 -8.33 -18.97 -20.21
N LEU A 319 -9.45 -19.63 -19.92
CA LEU A 319 -9.74 -20.20 -18.59
C LEU A 319 -8.65 -21.20 -18.17
N ILE A 320 -8.24 -21.15 -16.90
CA ILE A 320 -7.23 -22.07 -16.37
C ILE A 320 -7.89 -23.35 -15.88
N THR A 321 -7.58 -24.45 -16.53
CA THR A 321 -8.04 -25.82 -16.24
C THR A 321 -6.84 -26.73 -15.98
N ALA A 322 -7.03 -27.78 -15.18
CA ALA A 322 -5.93 -28.64 -14.71
C ALA A 322 -5.29 -29.50 -15.83
N ASP A 323 -5.98 -29.71 -16.95
CA ASP A 323 -5.51 -30.46 -18.12
C ASP A 323 -4.59 -29.62 -19.04
N ARG A 324 -4.52 -28.29 -18.85
CA ARG A 324 -3.64 -27.43 -19.62
C ARG A 324 -2.17 -27.74 -19.35
N LYS A 325 -1.41 -28.03 -20.41
CA LYS A 325 0.04 -28.28 -20.33
C LYS A 325 0.83 -26.99 -20.07
N GLY A 326 1.87 -27.09 -19.23
CA GLY A 326 2.83 -26.02 -18.98
C GLY A 326 2.29 -24.87 -18.13
N LEU A 327 1.36 -25.15 -17.21
CA LEU A 327 0.94 -24.17 -16.22
C LEU A 327 2.09 -23.83 -15.29
N GLN A 328 2.28 -22.53 -15.03
CA GLN A 328 3.16 -22.08 -13.96
C GLN A 328 2.62 -22.52 -12.60
N GLU A 329 3.51 -22.81 -11.64
CA GLU A 329 3.16 -23.35 -10.31
C GLU A 329 2.10 -22.51 -9.58
N HIS A 330 2.21 -21.18 -9.61
CA HIS A 330 1.24 -20.29 -8.98
C HIS A 330 -0.18 -20.41 -9.55
N LYS A 331 -0.36 -20.87 -10.79
CA LYS A 331 -1.68 -21.04 -11.42
C LYS A 331 -2.37 -22.34 -11.03
N ILE A 332 -1.60 -23.34 -10.60
CA ILE A 332 -2.11 -24.69 -10.31
C ILE A 332 -3.17 -24.63 -9.22
N TYR A 333 -2.97 -23.77 -8.21
CA TYR A 333 -3.88 -23.66 -7.08
C TYR A 333 -5.34 -23.42 -7.51
N PHE A 334 -5.60 -22.54 -8.49
CA PHE A 334 -6.96 -22.21 -8.98
C PHE A 334 -7.35 -22.94 -10.28
N ALA A 335 -6.56 -23.90 -10.74
CA ALA A 335 -6.87 -24.62 -11.97
C ALA A 335 -8.14 -25.46 -11.81
N ARG A 336 -9.10 -25.27 -12.73
CA ARG A 336 -10.39 -25.98 -12.69
C ARG A 336 -10.20 -27.46 -13.01
N THR A 337 -10.77 -28.31 -12.16
CA THR A 337 -10.84 -29.77 -12.36
C THR A 337 -12.25 -30.23 -12.72
N ASP A 338 -13.22 -29.31 -12.72
CA ASP A 338 -14.66 -29.54 -12.88
C ASP A 338 -15.20 -29.03 -14.22
N TYR A 339 -14.30 -28.70 -15.16
CA TYR A 339 -14.65 -28.33 -16.53
C TYR A 339 -14.03 -29.32 -17.52
N ASP A 340 -14.86 -29.95 -18.34
CA ASP A 340 -14.50 -30.97 -19.34
C ASP A 340 -14.84 -30.55 -20.78
N GLY A 341 -15.29 -29.30 -20.98
CA GLY A 341 -15.63 -28.74 -22.28
C GLY A 341 -14.41 -28.29 -23.11
N PRO A 342 -14.63 -27.78 -24.33
CA PRO A 342 -13.57 -27.24 -25.17
C PRO A 342 -12.90 -26.02 -24.52
N ALA A 343 -11.64 -25.75 -24.86
CA ALA A 343 -10.91 -24.61 -24.29
C ALA A 343 -11.66 -23.28 -24.48
N LEU A 344 -12.03 -22.63 -23.37
CA LEU A 344 -12.67 -21.31 -23.37
C LEU A 344 -11.61 -20.23 -23.42
N THR A 345 -11.45 -19.58 -24.60
CA THR A 345 -10.42 -18.56 -24.85
C THR A 345 -10.97 -17.15 -24.91
N SER A 346 -12.25 -16.97 -25.25
CA SER A 346 -12.95 -15.69 -25.28
C SER A 346 -13.47 -15.32 -23.89
N LEU A 347 -13.24 -14.08 -23.45
CA LEU A 347 -13.74 -13.59 -22.17
C LEU A 347 -15.28 -13.62 -22.10
N ILE A 348 -15.96 -13.35 -23.22
CA ILE A 348 -17.43 -13.42 -23.32
C ILE A 348 -17.92 -14.85 -23.05
N ASP A 349 -17.32 -15.85 -23.71
CA ASP A 349 -17.72 -17.26 -23.56
C ASP A 349 -17.45 -17.75 -22.13
N ILE A 350 -16.34 -17.32 -21.53
CA ILE A 350 -16.01 -17.62 -20.13
C ILE A 350 -17.06 -17.01 -19.20
N ILE A 351 -17.46 -15.75 -19.42
CA ILE A 351 -18.50 -15.09 -18.59
C ILE A 351 -19.85 -15.80 -18.76
N GLN A 352 -20.22 -16.25 -19.97
CA GLN A 352 -21.46 -17.00 -20.20
C GLN A 352 -21.46 -18.36 -19.48
N TYR A 353 -20.31 -19.03 -19.44
CA TYR A 353 -20.16 -20.30 -18.72
C TYR A 353 -20.17 -20.11 -17.19
N VAL A 354 -19.28 -19.25 -16.67
CA VAL A 354 -19.09 -19.03 -15.23
C VAL A 354 -20.28 -18.29 -14.61
N LYS A 355 -20.92 -17.41 -15.38
CA LYS A 355 -21.91 -16.44 -14.91
C LYS A 355 -21.42 -15.71 -13.65
N PRO A 356 -20.25 -15.06 -13.68
CA PRO A 356 -19.68 -14.46 -12.50
C PRO A 356 -20.55 -13.31 -11.99
N THR A 357 -20.55 -13.14 -10.67
CA THR A 357 -21.14 -11.96 -10.01
C THR A 357 -20.13 -10.82 -9.92
N ALA A 358 -18.83 -11.16 -9.96
CA ALA A 358 -17.74 -10.22 -9.92
C ALA A 358 -16.67 -10.51 -10.97
N LEU A 359 -16.21 -9.45 -11.64
CA LEU A 359 -15.14 -9.48 -12.64
C LEU A 359 -13.98 -8.58 -12.18
N LEU A 360 -12.84 -9.18 -11.87
CA LEU A 360 -11.64 -8.49 -11.36
C LEU A 360 -10.54 -8.52 -12.41
N GLY A 361 -9.98 -7.36 -12.76
CA GLY A 361 -8.93 -7.21 -13.77
C GLY A 361 -7.55 -6.98 -13.14
N LEU A 362 -6.60 -7.88 -13.39
CA LEU A 362 -5.17 -7.75 -13.07
C LEU A 362 -4.32 -8.19 -14.26
N SER A 363 -4.73 -7.79 -15.46
CA SER A 363 -4.15 -8.23 -16.72
C SER A 363 -3.13 -7.25 -17.30
N THR A 364 -3.18 -5.98 -16.90
CA THR A 364 -2.50 -4.83 -17.53
C THR A 364 -2.87 -4.60 -18.99
N ILE A 365 -3.98 -5.20 -19.45
CA ILE A 365 -4.49 -5.02 -20.81
C ILE A 365 -5.55 -3.93 -20.78
N ARG A 366 -5.17 -2.75 -21.30
CA ARG A 366 -6.08 -1.60 -21.41
C ARG A 366 -7.34 -1.99 -22.19
N ASN A 367 -8.50 -1.59 -21.69
CA ASN A 367 -9.81 -1.77 -22.34
C ASN A 367 -10.16 -3.24 -22.63
N ALA A 368 -9.61 -4.19 -21.87
CA ALA A 368 -9.97 -5.61 -21.99
C ALA A 368 -11.44 -5.89 -21.64
N PHE A 369 -12.02 -5.10 -20.72
CA PHE A 369 -13.45 -5.16 -20.40
C PHE A 369 -14.18 -4.20 -21.34
N THR A 370 -14.41 -4.67 -22.55
CA THR A 370 -15.13 -3.94 -23.61
C THR A 370 -16.59 -3.66 -23.22
N GLU A 371 -17.27 -2.80 -23.98
CA GLU A 371 -18.70 -2.53 -23.79
C GLU A 371 -19.54 -3.82 -23.74
N ASP A 372 -19.28 -4.77 -24.65
CA ASP A 372 -19.99 -6.06 -24.68
C ASP A 372 -19.75 -6.88 -23.41
N VAL A 373 -18.52 -6.88 -22.89
CA VAL A 373 -18.17 -7.58 -21.63
C VAL A 373 -18.92 -6.97 -20.45
N VAL A 374 -18.90 -5.63 -20.34
CA VAL A 374 -19.54 -4.91 -19.23
C VAL A 374 -21.06 -5.02 -19.30
N ARG A 375 -21.65 -4.93 -20.50
CA ARG A 375 -23.09 -5.13 -20.71
C ARG A 375 -23.51 -6.56 -20.43
N LEU A 376 -22.69 -7.55 -20.79
CA LEU A 376 -22.95 -8.94 -20.42
C LEU A 376 -22.96 -9.12 -18.91
N MET A 377 -21.97 -8.57 -18.18
CA MET A 377 -21.98 -8.58 -16.71
C MET A 377 -23.26 -7.96 -16.12
N ALA A 378 -23.71 -6.83 -16.66
CA ALA A 378 -24.94 -6.16 -16.24
C ALA A 378 -26.22 -6.92 -16.60
N SER A 379 -26.23 -7.69 -17.69
CA SER A 379 -27.37 -8.54 -18.06
C SER A 379 -27.53 -9.75 -17.13
N LEU A 380 -26.43 -10.21 -16.51
CA LEU A 380 -26.40 -11.37 -15.63
C LEU A 380 -26.63 -11.00 -14.15
N ASN A 381 -26.36 -9.75 -13.79
CA ASN A 381 -26.34 -9.29 -12.41
C ASN A 381 -27.05 -7.94 -12.29
N ALA A 382 -28.00 -7.81 -11.35
CA ALA A 382 -28.68 -6.53 -11.10
C ALA A 382 -27.71 -5.41 -10.67
N ARG A 383 -26.65 -5.77 -9.94
CA ARG A 383 -25.55 -4.90 -9.52
C ARG A 383 -24.22 -5.62 -9.82
N PRO A 384 -23.67 -5.52 -11.05
CA PRO A 384 -22.44 -6.21 -11.40
C PRO A 384 -21.24 -5.61 -10.65
N ILE A 385 -20.40 -6.46 -10.06
CA ILE A 385 -19.16 -6.01 -9.42
C ILE A 385 -18.05 -6.04 -10.49
N ILE A 386 -17.46 -4.89 -10.80
CA ILE A 386 -16.38 -4.79 -11.82
C ILE A 386 -15.23 -3.99 -11.25
N PHE A 387 -14.10 -4.67 -11.05
CA PHE A 387 -12.91 -4.10 -10.40
C PHE A 387 -11.71 -4.10 -11.37
N PRO A 388 -11.45 -3.01 -12.12
CA PRO A 388 -10.24 -2.87 -12.92
C PRO A 388 -9.06 -2.45 -12.02
N LEU A 389 -8.29 -3.43 -11.55
CA LEU A 389 -7.24 -3.23 -10.54
C LEU A 389 -5.85 -3.00 -11.15
N SER A 390 -5.70 -3.11 -12.47
CA SER A 390 -4.44 -2.78 -13.15
C SER A 390 -4.07 -1.30 -12.98
N ASN A 391 -2.77 -1.05 -12.79
CA ASN A 391 -2.18 0.29 -12.61
C ASN A 391 -1.09 0.56 -13.65
N PRO A 392 -0.87 1.81 -14.08
CA PRO A 392 -1.68 3.01 -13.80
C PRO A 392 -2.99 3.03 -14.62
N VAL A 393 -3.76 4.12 -14.57
CA VAL A 393 -5.03 4.31 -15.32
C VAL A 393 -4.93 3.89 -16.79
N SER A 394 -3.79 4.15 -17.44
CA SER A 394 -3.57 3.79 -18.85
C SER A 394 -3.55 2.29 -19.13
N LEU A 395 -3.50 1.44 -18.10
CA LEU A 395 -3.52 -0.02 -18.17
C LEU A 395 -4.78 -0.64 -17.54
N CYS A 396 -5.73 0.17 -17.06
CA CYS A 396 -6.99 -0.33 -16.50
C CYS A 396 -7.83 -1.05 -17.57
N GLU A 397 -8.51 -2.13 -17.16
CA GLU A 397 -9.32 -2.96 -18.05
C GLU A 397 -10.58 -2.26 -18.56
N VAL A 398 -11.11 -1.27 -17.83
CA VAL A 398 -12.22 -0.39 -18.24
C VAL A 398 -12.10 0.97 -17.54
N ASP A 399 -12.49 2.04 -18.24
CA ASP A 399 -12.60 3.37 -17.67
C ASP A 399 -13.85 3.50 -16.79
N TYR A 400 -13.76 4.26 -15.69
CA TYR A 400 -14.89 4.41 -14.77
C TYR A 400 -16.14 5.02 -15.43
N SER A 401 -15.96 6.02 -16.29
CA SER A 401 -17.08 6.69 -16.97
C SER A 401 -17.82 5.75 -17.93
N ASP A 402 -17.08 4.89 -18.61
CA ASP A 402 -17.62 3.86 -19.49
C ASP A 402 -18.36 2.78 -18.69
N ALA A 403 -17.78 2.30 -17.58
CA ALA A 403 -18.43 1.32 -16.72
C ALA A 403 -19.78 1.83 -16.18
N ILE A 404 -19.86 3.09 -15.74
CA ILE A 404 -21.12 3.71 -15.31
C ILE A 404 -22.11 3.77 -16.47
N LYS A 405 -21.69 4.30 -17.64
CA LYS A 405 -22.56 4.47 -18.80
C LYS A 405 -23.10 3.14 -19.33
N TRP A 406 -22.25 2.14 -19.48
CA TRP A 406 -22.62 0.85 -20.08
C TRP A 406 -23.51 0.00 -19.16
N THR A 407 -23.50 0.25 -17.86
CA THR A 407 -24.35 -0.42 -16.87
C THR A 407 -25.55 0.41 -16.41
N ASN A 408 -25.75 1.61 -16.97
CA ASN A 408 -26.75 2.57 -16.50
C ASN A 408 -26.63 2.87 -14.99
N GLY A 409 -25.39 2.99 -14.51
CA GLY A 409 -25.07 3.31 -13.12
C GLY A 409 -25.29 2.18 -12.11
N THR A 410 -25.55 0.94 -12.54
CA THR A 410 -25.75 -0.19 -11.61
C THR A 410 -24.45 -0.86 -11.17
N VAL A 411 -23.34 -0.64 -11.89
CA VAL A 411 -22.03 -1.21 -11.55
C VAL A 411 -21.59 -0.82 -10.15
N ILE A 412 -21.04 -1.79 -9.43
CA ILE A 412 -20.26 -1.55 -8.23
C ILE A 412 -18.79 -1.59 -8.65
N PHE A 413 -18.11 -0.45 -8.53
CA PHE A 413 -16.79 -0.22 -9.12
C PHE A 413 -15.74 0.09 -8.07
N ALA A 414 -14.59 -0.58 -8.17
CA ALA A 414 -13.37 -0.21 -7.45
C ALA A 414 -12.13 -0.44 -8.32
N SER A 415 -11.22 0.52 -8.34
CA SER A 415 -9.98 0.45 -9.10
C SER A 415 -8.74 0.56 -8.21
N GLY A 416 -7.58 0.12 -8.70
CA GLY A 416 -6.30 0.40 -8.04
C GLY A 416 -5.88 1.87 -8.22
N SER A 417 -6.13 2.42 -9.41
CA SER A 417 -5.80 3.80 -9.77
C SER A 417 -6.92 4.78 -9.42
N PRO A 418 -6.60 6.05 -9.15
CA PRO A 418 -7.61 7.06 -8.80
C PRO A 418 -8.42 7.49 -10.03
N TYR A 419 -9.75 7.59 -9.85
CA TYR A 419 -10.67 8.21 -10.81
C TYR A 419 -11.38 9.40 -10.16
N LYS A 420 -11.82 10.35 -10.99
CA LYS A 420 -12.70 11.44 -10.53
C LYS A 420 -14.15 10.95 -10.49
N ALA A 421 -14.96 11.57 -9.63
CA ALA A 421 -16.39 11.38 -9.64
C ALA A 421 -17.00 11.75 -11.01
N VAL A 422 -18.03 11.01 -11.42
CA VAL A 422 -18.72 11.19 -12.70
C VAL A 422 -20.17 11.56 -12.43
N LYS A 423 -20.69 12.55 -13.17
CA LYS A 423 -22.11 12.88 -13.16
C LYS A 423 -22.82 12.14 -14.30
N PHE A 424 -23.81 11.31 -13.97
CA PHE A 424 -24.58 10.54 -14.92
C PHE A 424 -26.06 10.58 -14.54
N GLU A 425 -26.95 10.91 -15.48
CA GLU A 425 -28.40 11.03 -15.26
C GLU A 425 -28.83 11.85 -14.03
N GLY A 426 -28.08 12.93 -13.74
CA GLY A 426 -28.36 13.82 -12.60
C GLY A 426 -27.82 13.35 -11.25
N LYS A 427 -27.34 12.11 -11.13
CA LYS A 427 -26.64 11.58 -9.95
C LYS A 427 -25.12 11.73 -10.10
N VAL A 428 -24.42 11.94 -8.98
CA VAL A 428 -22.96 11.90 -8.92
C VAL A 428 -22.55 10.53 -8.39
N TYR A 429 -21.63 9.89 -9.10
CA TYR A 429 -21.05 8.60 -8.74
C TYR A 429 -19.60 8.78 -8.35
N GLU A 430 -19.27 8.37 -7.12
CA GLU A 430 -17.90 8.37 -6.59
C GLU A 430 -17.27 6.98 -6.78
N PRO A 431 -16.08 6.86 -7.38
CA PRO A 431 -15.43 5.57 -7.59
C PRO A 431 -14.77 5.08 -6.30
N GLY A 432 -14.86 3.77 -6.03
CA GLY A 432 -14.01 3.14 -5.04
C GLY A 432 -12.55 3.09 -5.50
N GLN A 433 -11.60 3.29 -4.58
CA GLN A 433 -10.17 3.07 -4.84
C GLN A 433 -9.59 2.07 -3.84
N GLY A 434 -9.24 0.88 -4.33
CA GLY A 434 -8.56 -0.15 -3.56
C GLY A 434 -7.07 0.16 -3.40
N ASN A 435 -6.75 1.15 -2.58
CA ASN A 435 -5.38 1.57 -2.30
C ASN A 435 -4.92 1.06 -0.92
N ASN A 436 -3.77 0.40 -0.88
CA ASN A 436 -3.18 -0.17 0.33
C ASN A 436 -2.96 0.86 1.46
N MET A 437 -2.93 2.15 1.13
CA MET A 437 -2.91 3.24 2.13
C MET A 437 -4.01 3.11 3.18
N TYR A 438 -5.15 2.49 2.87
CA TYR A 438 -6.17 2.22 3.88
C TYR A 438 -5.76 1.18 4.92
N ILE A 439 -4.85 0.26 4.58
CA ILE A 439 -4.54 -0.93 5.36
C ILE A 439 -3.22 -0.78 6.11
N PHE A 440 -2.11 -0.58 5.39
CA PHE A 440 -0.78 -0.68 6.01
C PHE A 440 -0.59 0.25 7.21
N PRO A 441 -1.10 1.51 7.24
CA PRO A 441 -0.92 2.37 8.40
C PRO A 441 -1.55 1.78 9.66
N GLY A 442 -2.75 1.21 9.54
CA GLY A 442 -3.46 0.58 10.65
C GLY A 442 -2.80 -0.72 11.10
N ILE A 443 -2.35 -1.58 10.16
CA ILE A 443 -1.58 -2.79 10.50
C ILE A 443 -0.32 -2.44 11.26
N GLY A 444 0.46 -1.47 10.78
CA GLY A 444 1.70 -1.09 11.45
C GLY A 444 1.46 -0.46 12.81
N LEU A 445 0.47 0.44 12.94
CA LEU A 445 0.12 1.03 14.23
C LEU A 445 -0.34 -0.01 15.24
N GLY A 446 -1.25 -0.91 14.84
CA GLY A 446 -1.76 -1.98 15.70
C GLY A 446 -0.64 -2.92 16.16
N THR A 447 0.21 -3.35 15.24
CA THR A 447 1.37 -4.21 15.53
C THR A 447 2.38 -3.56 16.48
N ILE A 448 2.69 -2.28 16.25
CA ILE A 448 3.61 -1.51 17.11
C ILE A 448 3.04 -1.35 18.51
N LEU A 449 1.75 -1.02 18.64
CA LEU A 449 1.12 -0.76 19.93
C LEU A 449 0.91 -2.04 20.75
N SER A 450 0.53 -3.16 20.11
CA SER A 450 0.40 -4.47 20.78
C SER A 450 1.76 -5.12 21.08
N GLU A 451 2.85 -4.56 20.56
CA GLU A 451 4.18 -5.16 20.58
C GLU A 451 4.17 -6.60 20.03
N ALA A 452 3.32 -6.88 19.04
CA ALA A 452 3.13 -8.24 18.55
C ALA A 452 4.44 -8.89 18.07
N ARG A 453 4.68 -10.14 18.44
CA ARG A 453 5.92 -10.88 18.10
C ARG A 453 6.11 -11.09 16.60
N HIS A 454 5.02 -11.26 15.87
CA HIS A 454 4.96 -11.31 14.41
C HIS A 454 3.53 -10.96 13.95
N VAL A 455 3.37 -10.64 12.66
CA VAL A 455 2.07 -10.34 12.06
C VAL A 455 1.44 -11.66 11.60
N THR A 456 0.27 -12.01 12.13
CA THR A 456 -0.45 -13.23 11.74
C THR A 456 -1.40 -12.97 10.56
N ASP A 457 -1.80 -14.04 9.87
CA ASP A 457 -2.80 -13.93 8.80
C ASP A 457 -4.15 -13.41 9.33
N ALA A 458 -4.53 -13.77 10.56
CA ALA A 458 -5.74 -13.26 11.21
C ALA A 458 -5.66 -11.75 11.49
N MET A 459 -4.50 -11.21 11.87
CA MET A 459 -4.32 -9.75 12.03
C MET A 459 -4.57 -9.01 10.70
N VAL A 460 -4.07 -9.56 9.59
CA VAL A 460 -4.27 -9.01 8.24
C VAL A 460 -5.74 -9.11 7.82
N GLU A 461 -6.38 -10.25 8.05
CA GLU A 461 -7.80 -10.46 7.73
C GLU A 461 -8.71 -9.52 8.54
N GLN A 462 -8.45 -9.36 9.85
CA GLN A 462 -9.21 -8.43 10.70
C GLN A 462 -9.00 -6.97 10.30
N ALA A 463 -7.82 -6.60 9.77
CA ALA A 463 -7.61 -5.28 9.19
C ALA A 463 -8.53 -5.02 7.98
N SER A 464 -8.70 -6.01 7.10
CA SER A 464 -9.64 -5.95 5.98
C SER A 464 -11.09 -5.82 6.45
N ILE A 465 -11.51 -6.61 7.44
CA ILE A 465 -12.88 -6.58 7.97
C ILE A 465 -13.16 -5.22 8.63
N ALA A 466 -12.20 -4.69 9.40
CA ALA A 466 -12.31 -3.38 10.03
C ALA A 466 -12.43 -2.25 9.00
N LEU A 467 -11.66 -2.29 7.90
CA LEU A 467 -11.82 -1.32 6.82
C LEU A 467 -13.22 -1.40 6.19
N ALA A 468 -13.72 -2.62 5.93
CA ALA A 468 -15.04 -2.81 5.34
C ALA A 468 -16.15 -2.25 6.25
N GLY A 469 -16.00 -2.38 7.57
CA GLY A 469 -16.92 -1.83 8.57
C GLY A 469 -16.69 -0.36 8.95
N SER A 470 -15.78 0.35 8.27
CA SER A 470 -15.43 1.75 8.60
C SER A 470 -16.22 2.80 7.78
N LEU A 471 -17.25 2.40 7.04
CA LEU A 471 -18.16 3.33 6.37
C LEU A 471 -19.02 4.06 7.40
N THR A 472 -19.31 5.33 7.15
CA THR A 472 -20.35 6.08 7.85
C THR A 472 -21.71 5.85 7.20
N ASP A 473 -22.80 6.15 7.92
CA ASP A 473 -24.17 6.10 7.37
C ASP A 473 -24.31 6.89 6.06
N GLU A 474 -23.64 8.04 5.94
CA GLU A 474 -23.62 8.84 4.70
C GLU A 474 -22.93 8.09 3.55
N GLU A 475 -21.76 7.51 3.82
CA GLU A 475 -20.98 6.75 2.83
C GLU A 475 -21.69 5.45 2.42
N GLU A 476 -22.35 4.77 3.36
CA GLU A 476 -23.20 3.61 3.09
C GLU A 476 -24.41 3.99 2.24
N SER A 477 -25.10 5.08 2.57
CA SER A 477 -26.24 5.58 1.79
C SER A 477 -25.84 6.01 0.37
N SER A 478 -24.59 6.42 0.20
CA SER A 478 -23.97 6.74 -1.09
C SER A 478 -23.46 5.49 -1.83
N GLU A 479 -23.64 4.30 -1.25
CA GLU A 479 -23.20 3.00 -1.76
C GLU A 479 -21.69 2.94 -2.02
N LEU A 480 -20.89 3.64 -1.22
CA LEU A 480 -19.44 3.56 -1.33
C LEU A 480 -18.93 2.20 -0.84
N VAL A 481 -17.91 1.69 -1.51
CA VAL A 481 -17.26 0.41 -1.15
C VAL A 481 -16.05 0.60 -0.23
N TYR A 482 -15.52 1.82 -0.16
CA TYR A 482 -14.46 2.26 0.75
C TYR A 482 -14.85 3.59 1.40
N PRO A 483 -14.40 3.86 2.64
CA PRO A 483 -14.61 5.16 3.28
C PRO A 483 -13.80 6.26 2.58
N ARG A 484 -14.18 7.51 2.76
CA ARG A 484 -13.47 8.67 2.17
C ARG A 484 -12.10 8.86 2.83
N LEU A 485 -11.07 9.03 2.02
CA LEU A 485 -9.67 9.12 2.45
C LEU A 485 -9.39 10.26 3.46
N ALA A 486 -10.22 11.31 3.49
CA ALA A 486 -10.08 12.39 4.47
C ALA A 486 -10.13 11.90 5.93
N ARG A 487 -10.76 10.74 6.18
CA ARG A 487 -10.87 10.08 7.49
C ARG A 487 -9.72 9.11 7.78
N ILE A 488 -8.62 9.11 7.01
CA ILE A 488 -7.61 8.04 7.06
C ILE A 488 -7.05 7.76 8.47
N ARG A 489 -6.94 8.78 9.33
CA ARG A 489 -6.48 8.62 10.72
C ARG A 489 -7.47 7.87 11.60
N ASP A 490 -8.75 8.18 11.49
CA ASP A 490 -9.79 7.45 12.22
C ASP A 490 -9.92 6.02 11.68
N ILE A 491 -9.85 5.84 10.37
CA ILE A 491 -9.86 4.50 9.74
C ILE A 491 -8.67 3.67 10.23
N SER A 492 -7.46 4.23 10.21
CA SER A 492 -6.25 3.56 10.68
C SER A 492 -6.31 3.21 12.16
N ALA A 493 -6.95 4.04 13.00
CA ALA A 493 -7.14 3.75 14.42
C ALA A 493 -8.10 2.57 14.65
N ASN A 494 -9.21 2.49 13.90
CA ASN A 494 -10.14 1.36 13.95
C ASN A 494 -9.48 0.06 13.45
N ILE A 495 -8.69 0.13 12.39
CA ILE A 495 -7.91 -1.01 11.91
C ILE A 495 -6.88 -1.44 12.96
N ALA A 496 -6.16 -0.49 13.56
CA ALA A 496 -5.20 -0.79 14.61
C ALA A 496 -5.85 -1.47 15.81
N LEU A 497 -7.05 -1.05 16.22
CA LEU A 497 -7.85 -1.71 17.25
C LEU A 497 -8.11 -3.18 16.89
N ALA A 498 -8.64 -3.44 15.69
CA ALA A 498 -8.93 -4.81 15.24
C ALA A 498 -7.66 -5.67 15.17
N VAL A 499 -6.55 -5.12 14.70
CA VAL A 499 -5.24 -5.77 14.65
C VAL A 499 -4.73 -6.10 16.05
N ILE A 500 -4.89 -5.21 17.04
CA ILE A 500 -4.52 -5.47 18.43
C ILE A 500 -5.37 -6.60 19.01
N ARG A 501 -6.68 -6.64 18.74
CA ARG A 501 -7.56 -7.72 19.19
C ARG A 501 -7.22 -9.07 18.54
N ALA A 502 -6.90 -9.08 17.25
CA ALA A 502 -6.43 -10.26 16.57
C ALA A 502 -5.11 -10.79 17.18
N ALA A 503 -4.16 -9.89 17.44
CA ALA A 503 -2.89 -10.24 18.10
C ALA A 503 -3.10 -10.86 19.50
N GLN A 504 -4.09 -10.35 20.25
CA GLN A 504 -4.48 -10.90 21.56
C GLN A 504 -5.10 -12.29 21.44
N THR A 505 -6.02 -12.48 20.50
CA THR A 505 -6.65 -13.79 20.23
C THR A 505 -5.61 -14.83 19.84
N ASP A 506 -4.65 -14.45 18.99
CA ASP A 506 -3.56 -15.33 18.56
C ASP A 506 -2.44 -15.48 19.60
N ASN A 507 -2.54 -14.79 20.75
CA ASN A 507 -1.56 -14.75 21.82
C ASN A 507 -0.15 -14.31 21.36
N VAL A 508 -0.07 -13.45 20.35
CA VAL A 508 1.18 -12.88 19.83
C VAL A 508 1.47 -11.48 20.38
N ASP A 509 0.54 -10.85 21.08
CA ASP A 509 0.73 -9.57 21.77
C ASP A 509 1.69 -9.69 22.97
N GLU A 510 2.61 -8.72 23.11
CA GLU A 510 3.48 -8.61 24.30
C GLU A 510 3.01 -7.48 25.24
N ASN A 511 2.27 -6.50 24.71
CA ASN A 511 1.68 -5.44 25.52
C ASN A 511 0.36 -5.88 26.16
N VAL A 512 0.49 -6.55 27.31
CA VAL A 512 -0.65 -7.10 28.07
C VAL A 512 -1.60 -6.04 28.66
N LEU A 513 -1.19 -4.76 28.69
CA LEU A 513 -2.00 -3.69 29.28
C LEU A 513 -3.33 -3.47 28.54
N PHE A 514 -3.39 -3.81 27.25
CA PHE A 514 -4.58 -3.62 26.43
C PHE A 514 -5.64 -4.71 26.58
N ARG A 515 -5.30 -5.85 27.20
CA ARG A 515 -6.21 -7.00 27.29
C ARG A 515 -7.45 -6.72 28.12
N ASN A 516 -7.33 -5.83 29.11
CA ASN A 516 -8.42 -5.47 30.02
C ASN A 516 -9.13 -4.16 29.64
N LEU A 517 -8.70 -3.48 28.57
CA LEU A 517 -9.37 -2.27 28.10
C LEU A 517 -10.59 -2.64 27.28
N THR A 518 -11.67 -1.86 27.42
CA THR A 518 -12.78 -1.89 26.46
C THR A 518 -12.29 -1.40 25.10
N ASP A 519 -13.01 -1.73 24.04
CA ASP A 519 -12.67 -1.28 22.68
C ASP A 519 -12.70 0.25 22.56
N GLU A 520 -13.64 0.91 23.24
CA GLU A 520 -13.71 2.38 23.32
C GLU A 520 -12.46 2.97 23.98
N ALA A 521 -12.08 2.49 25.17
CA ALA A 521 -10.90 2.99 25.88
C ALA A 521 -9.60 2.71 25.12
N LEU A 522 -9.52 1.55 24.46
CA LEU A 522 -8.37 1.20 23.62
C LEU A 522 -8.31 2.09 22.37
N LEU A 523 -9.44 2.35 21.71
CA LEU A 523 -9.51 3.25 20.56
C LEU A 523 -9.07 4.68 20.93
N ASP A 524 -9.54 5.20 22.06
CA ASP A 524 -9.13 6.52 22.58
C ASP A 524 -7.61 6.56 22.84
N TYR A 525 -7.06 5.51 23.43
CA TYR A 525 -5.61 5.39 23.62
C TYR A 525 -4.87 5.39 22.28
N ILE A 526 -5.32 4.61 21.31
CA ILE A 526 -4.71 4.54 19.96
C ILE A 526 -4.71 5.93 19.32
N LYS A 527 -5.85 6.62 19.32
CA LYS A 527 -5.98 7.98 18.78
C LYS A 527 -5.06 8.97 19.49
N ALA A 528 -4.96 8.89 20.81
CA ALA A 528 -4.06 9.73 21.61
C ALA A 528 -2.56 9.46 21.32
N LYS A 529 -2.21 8.30 20.74
CA LYS A 529 -0.84 7.98 20.31
C LYS A 529 -0.51 8.43 18.89
N GLN A 530 -1.50 8.81 18.08
CA GLN A 530 -1.25 9.33 16.74
C GLN A 530 -0.51 10.67 16.83
N TRP A 531 0.73 10.68 16.35
CA TRP A 531 1.61 11.84 16.37
C TRP A 531 1.04 13.01 15.56
N GLN A 532 1.28 14.21 16.07
CA GLN A 532 0.96 15.48 15.44
C GLN A 532 2.24 16.32 15.31
N PRO A 533 2.41 17.08 14.21
CA PRO A 533 3.49 18.06 14.10
C PRO A 533 3.35 19.12 15.20
N CYS A 534 4.47 19.49 15.82
CA CYS A 534 4.46 20.56 16.81
C CYS A 534 4.22 21.90 16.11
N SER A 535 3.27 22.70 16.60
CA SER A 535 3.03 24.08 16.18
C SER A 535 4.16 25.01 16.68
N ALA A 536 5.39 24.82 16.22
CA ALA A 536 6.57 25.49 16.75
C ALA A 536 6.85 26.88 16.14
N HIS A 537 5.94 27.43 15.33
CA HIS A 537 6.13 28.76 14.73
C HIS A 537 5.68 29.92 15.65
N SER A 538 5.16 29.65 16.84
CA SER A 538 4.98 30.66 17.89
C SER A 538 6.31 30.93 18.58
N TYR A 539 7.16 31.73 17.93
CA TYR A 539 8.28 32.38 18.63
C TYR A 539 7.70 33.36 19.66
N PRO A 540 8.27 33.46 20.87
CA PRO A 540 7.75 34.33 21.91
C PRO A 540 7.62 35.78 21.42
N HIS A 541 6.46 36.39 21.67
CA HIS A 541 6.21 37.80 21.42
C HIS A 541 7.20 38.65 22.24
N LEU A 542 7.76 39.69 21.61
CA LEU A 542 8.46 40.77 22.31
C LEU A 542 7.47 41.65 23.06
#